data_AF-A0AAN7EC93-F1
#
_entry.id   AF-A0AAN7EC93-F1
#
_cell.length_a   1.000
_cell.length_b   1.000
_cell.length_c   1.000
_cell.angle_alpha   90.00
_cell.angle_beta   90.00
_cell.angle_gamma   90.00
#
_symmetry.space_group_name_H-M   'P 1'
#
loop_
_entity.id
_entity.type
_entity.pdbx_description
1 polymer ?
#
loop_
_entity_poly.entity_id
_entity_poly.type
_entity_poly.pdbx_seq_one_letter_code
_entity_poly.pdbx_strand_id
1 'polypeptide(L)'
;MESYPSKMNHGTESNEKRDDGADPETHNKYEEIIATLPRSNRRHWIVDLNQYEGFWFPLRPLEGLLLAQDYFKPQPNDVILSSLPKSGTTWLKALTFAILTRSSFGVQTSTMEGLDLKEAFELFCEGVSIAGPYWNNVLGYWRASLESPERTVFIKYEDLKNETIYYVKKMAEFMDYSFSLEEEVNGVVESIINLCSFENLS
;
A
#
# COMPACT_ATOMS: atom_id res chain seq x y z
N MET A 1 -14.04 38.66 -45.51
CA MET A 1 -15.23 38.34 -46.31
C MET A 1 -14.84 37.13 -47.13
N GLU A 2 -15.29 35.90 -46.87
CA GLU A 2 -16.47 35.30 -46.23
C GLU A 2 -15.93 34.14 -45.33
N SER A 3 -16.26 33.88 -44.06
CA SER A 3 -17.48 33.76 -43.23
C SER A 3 -18.29 32.44 -43.39
N TYR A 4 -18.03 31.54 -42.42
CA TYR A 4 -18.89 30.49 -41.81
C TYR A 4 -19.05 29.11 -42.48
N PRO A 5 -19.39 28.03 -41.72
CA PRO A 5 -19.83 28.02 -40.31
C PRO A 5 -19.09 27.08 -39.33
N SER A 6 -19.03 27.56 -38.09
CA SER A 6 -18.99 26.76 -36.87
C SER A 6 -20.20 25.84 -36.77
N LYS A 7 -20.00 24.57 -36.42
CA LYS A 7 -20.96 23.80 -35.64
C LYS A 7 -20.22 23.01 -34.57
N MET A 8 -20.58 23.34 -33.32
CA MET A 8 -20.30 22.54 -32.14
C MET A 8 -20.92 21.16 -32.33
N ASN A 9 -20.13 20.11 -32.16
CA ASN A 9 -20.68 18.80 -31.80
C ASN A 9 -20.48 18.63 -30.29
N HIS A 10 -21.52 18.99 -29.54
CA HIS A 10 -21.81 18.30 -28.29
C HIS A 10 -22.23 16.87 -28.67
N GLY A 11 -21.39 15.91 -28.33
CA GLY A 11 -21.63 14.51 -28.64
C GLY A 11 -20.92 13.63 -27.62
N THR A 12 -21.63 13.39 -26.51
CA THR A 12 -21.43 12.26 -25.59
C THR A 12 -20.05 12.15 -24.96
N GLU A 13 -19.90 12.78 -23.79
CA GLU A 13 -19.10 12.18 -22.72
C GLU A 13 -19.62 10.75 -22.55
N SER A 14 -18.84 9.79 -23.02
CA SER A 14 -18.95 8.41 -22.60
C SER A 14 -18.78 8.44 -21.08
N ASN A 15 -19.90 8.33 -20.37
CA ASN A 15 -19.94 7.75 -19.04
C ASN A 15 -19.45 6.30 -19.20
N GLU A 16 -18.13 6.14 -19.34
CA GLU A 16 -17.46 4.94 -18.89
C GLU A 16 -17.69 4.91 -17.38
N LYS A 17 -18.84 4.34 -17.01
CA LYS A 17 -18.98 3.69 -15.71
C LYS A 17 -17.74 2.81 -15.62
N ARG A 18 -16.83 3.17 -14.73
CA ARG A 18 -15.77 2.28 -14.29
C ARG A 18 -16.51 1.03 -13.83
N ASP A 19 -16.38 -0.04 -14.61
CA ASP A 19 -16.90 -1.35 -14.28
C ASP A 19 -16.20 -1.77 -12.99
N ASP A 20 -16.89 -1.55 -11.87
CA ASP A 20 -16.49 -1.87 -10.52
C ASP A 20 -16.54 -3.38 -10.27
N GLY A 21 -16.88 -4.19 -11.27
CA GLY A 21 -16.76 -5.65 -11.27
C GLY A 21 -17.69 -6.36 -10.26
N ALA A 22 -18.38 -5.60 -9.42
CA ALA A 22 -19.34 -6.06 -8.44
C ALA A 22 -20.76 -5.76 -8.94
N ASP A 23 -21.63 -6.76 -8.93
CA ASP A 23 -23.04 -6.52 -9.21
C ASP A 23 -23.69 -5.66 -8.10
N PRO A 24 -24.80 -4.97 -8.38
CA PRO A 24 -25.46 -4.09 -7.40
C PRO A 24 -25.89 -4.78 -6.10
N GLU A 25 -26.19 -6.08 -6.09
CA GLU A 25 -26.55 -6.82 -4.89
C GLU A 25 -25.33 -7.03 -3.98
N THR A 26 -24.18 -7.34 -4.60
CA THR A 26 -22.89 -7.44 -3.91
C THR A 26 -22.49 -6.09 -3.29
N HIS A 27 -22.69 -4.97 -3.99
CA HIS A 27 -22.42 -3.64 -3.43
C HIS A 27 -23.29 -3.33 -2.22
N ASN A 28 -24.61 -3.57 -2.33
CA ASN A 28 -25.55 -3.35 -1.24
C ASN A 28 -25.20 -4.20 0.01
N LYS A 29 -24.79 -5.46 -0.18
CA LYS A 29 -24.34 -6.34 0.92
C LYS A 29 -23.19 -5.70 1.71
N TYR A 30 -22.18 -5.15 1.04
CA TYR A 30 -21.02 -4.58 1.74
C TYR A 30 -21.33 -3.25 2.39
N GLU A 31 -22.17 -2.41 1.78
CA GLU A 31 -22.65 -1.19 2.42
C GLU A 31 -23.37 -1.49 3.74
N GLU A 32 -24.23 -2.52 3.76
CA GLU A 32 -24.92 -2.97 4.97
C GLU A 32 -23.94 -3.44 6.06
N ILE A 33 -22.94 -4.24 5.69
CA ILE A 33 -21.89 -4.68 6.64
C ILE A 33 -21.14 -3.47 7.19
N ILE A 34 -20.62 -2.61 6.32
CA ILE A 34 -19.79 -1.45 6.69
C ILE A 34 -20.57 -0.45 7.56
N ALA A 35 -21.88 -0.29 7.33
CA ALA A 35 -22.75 0.57 8.12
C ALA A 35 -22.82 0.13 9.60
N THR A 36 -22.61 -1.15 9.90
CA THR A 36 -22.65 -1.69 11.28
C THR A 36 -21.31 -1.64 12.00
N LEU A 37 -20.21 -1.37 11.30
CA LEU A 37 -18.87 -1.43 11.88
C LEU A 37 -18.57 -0.26 12.80
N PRO A 38 -17.75 -0.46 13.86
CA PRO A 38 -17.26 0.63 14.69
C PRO A 38 -16.51 1.66 13.85
N ARG A 39 -16.82 2.94 14.03
CA ARG A 39 -16.16 4.06 13.36
C ARG A 39 -15.22 4.78 14.31
N SER A 40 -14.09 5.24 13.80
CA SER A 40 -13.22 6.12 14.57
C SER A 40 -13.96 7.43 14.83
N ASN A 41 -14.09 7.79 16.10
CA ASN A 41 -14.69 9.06 16.52
C ASN A 41 -13.70 10.25 16.42
N ARG A 42 -12.46 9.98 15.97
CA ARG A 42 -11.38 10.97 15.89
C ARG A 42 -11.46 11.66 14.53
N ARG A 43 -12.10 12.85 14.49
CA ARG A 43 -12.28 13.71 13.30
C ARG A 43 -10.99 14.25 12.64
N HIS A 44 -9.83 13.75 13.04
CA HIS A 44 -8.54 14.31 12.64
C HIS A 44 -8.00 13.60 11.38
N TRP A 45 -8.35 12.33 11.15
CA TRP A 45 -7.97 11.66 9.90
C TRP A 45 -8.62 12.35 8.70
N ILE A 46 -7.83 12.52 7.63
CA ILE A 46 -8.32 13.06 6.33
C ILE A 46 -9.46 12.17 5.77
N VAL A 47 -9.56 10.92 6.24
CA VAL A 47 -10.59 9.94 5.87
C VAL A 47 -11.13 9.25 7.12
N ASP A 48 -12.44 8.96 7.13
CA ASP A 48 -13.05 8.14 8.18
C ASP A 48 -12.54 6.69 8.13
N LEU A 49 -12.34 6.09 9.30
CA LEU A 49 -11.88 4.72 9.46
C LEU A 49 -12.96 3.85 10.11
N ASN A 50 -13.20 2.67 9.55
CA ASN A 50 -14.04 1.62 10.10
C ASN A 50 -13.17 0.49 10.64
N GLN A 51 -13.57 -0.11 11.76
CA GLN A 51 -12.90 -1.28 12.31
C GLN A 51 -13.53 -2.56 11.76
N TYR A 52 -12.72 -3.38 11.09
CA TYR A 52 -13.09 -4.69 10.58
C TYR A 52 -12.04 -5.71 11.02
N GLU A 53 -12.49 -6.82 11.64
CA GLU A 53 -11.63 -7.90 12.15
C GLU A 53 -10.46 -7.41 13.05
N GLY A 54 -10.67 -6.33 13.80
CA GLY A 54 -9.67 -5.74 14.68
C GLY A 54 -8.69 -4.77 14.02
N PHE A 55 -8.85 -4.49 12.72
CA PHE A 55 -8.02 -3.53 11.98
C PHE A 55 -8.83 -2.35 11.44
N TRP A 56 -8.17 -1.22 11.22
CA TRP A 56 -8.81 0.03 10.78
C TRP A 56 -8.63 0.29 9.28
N PHE A 57 -9.72 0.52 8.56
CA PHE A 57 -9.70 0.74 7.11
C PHE A 57 -10.54 1.95 6.68
N PRO A 58 -10.09 2.73 5.69
CA PRO A 58 -10.97 3.63 4.96
C PRO A 58 -12.01 2.83 4.16
N LEU A 59 -13.13 3.46 3.83
CA LEU A 59 -14.28 2.82 3.16
C LEU A 59 -13.89 2.04 1.89
N ARG A 60 -13.21 2.69 0.94
CA ARG A 60 -12.88 2.05 -0.35
C ARG A 60 -11.92 0.85 -0.24
N PRO A 61 -10.80 0.93 0.51
CA PRO A 61 -9.99 -0.25 0.79
C PRO A 61 -10.75 -1.38 1.49
N LEU A 62 -11.73 -1.06 2.35
CA LEU A 62 -12.53 -2.07 3.04
C LEU A 62 -13.49 -2.81 2.10
N GLU A 63 -14.16 -2.10 1.19
CA GLU A 63 -14.98 -2.74 0.15
C GLU A 63 -14.15 -3.71 -0.71
N GLY A 64 -12.95 -3.28 -1.13
CA GLY A 64 -12.02 -4.13 -1.86
C GLY A 64 -11.55 -5.36 -1.06
N LEU A 65 -11.35 -5.21 0.25
CA LEU A 65 -11.03 -6.33 1.14
C LEU A 65 -12.18 -7.34 1.21
N LEU A 66 -13.42 -6.88 1.40
CA LEU A 66 -14.59 -7.74 1.45
C LEU A 66 -14.80 -8.50 0.13
N LEU A 67 -14.64 -7.81 -1.00
CA LEU A 67 -14.64 -8.43 -2.33
C LEU A 67 -13.57 -9.52 -2.46
N ALA A 68 -12.33 -9.22 -2.03
CA ALA A 68 -11.26 -10.20 -2.07
C ALA A 68 -11.56 -11.41 -1.18
N GLN A 69 -12.12 -11.21 0.01
CA GLN A 69 -12.50 -12.32 0.91
C GLN A 69 -13.57 -13.24 0.29
N ASP A 70 -14.55 -12.69 -0.40
CA ASP A 70 -15.65 -13.48 -0.99
C ASP A 70 -15.25 -14.15 -2.32
N TYR A 71 -14.41 -13.50 -3.13
CA TYR A 71 -14.24 -13.88 -4.55
C TYR A 71 -12.81 -14.26 -4.95
N PHE A 72 -11.78 -13.90 -4.17
CA PHE A 72 -10.41 -14.28 -4.50
C PHE A 72 -10.21 -15.79 -4.29
N LYS A 73 -9.82 -16.49 -5.35
CA LYS A 73 -9.54 -17.93 -5.33
C LYS A 73 -8.04 -18.15 -5.52
N PRO A 74 -7.23 -18.19 -4.44
CA PRO A 74 -5.80 -18.39 -4.57
C PRO A 74 -5.50 -19.71 -5.27
N GLN A 75 -4.57 -19.69 -6.21
CA GLN A 75 -4.01 -20.87 -6.82
C GLN A 75 -2.75 -21.32 -6.07
N PRO A 76 -2.40 -22.62 -6.12
CA PRO A 76 -1.20 -23.13 -5.43
C PRO A 76 0.12 -22.45 -5.84
N ASN A 77 0.16 -21.82 -7.01
CA ASN A 77 1.36 -21.16 -7.55
C ASN A 77 1.32 -19.63 -7.40
N ASP A 78 0.30 -19.07 -6.72
CA ASP A 78 0.23 -17.64 -6.48
C ASP A 78 1.26 -17.21 -5.44
N VAL A 79 1.98 -16.12 -5.72
CA VAL A 79 2.90 -15.48 -4.76
C VAL A 79 2.27 -14.16 -4.32
N ILE A 80 1.97 -14.05 -3.02
CA ILE A 80 1.39 -12.83 -2.44
C ILE A 80 2.50 -12.03 -1.76
N LEU A 81 2.76 -10.82 -2.28
CA LEU A 81 3.59 -9.84 -1.61
C LEU A 81 2.73 -8.99 -0.66
N SER A 82 2.93 -9.17 0.65
CA SER A 82 2.25 -8.38 1.68
C SER A 82 3.19 -7.37 2.31
N SER A 83 2.75 -6.12 2.36
CA SER A 83 3.47 -5.04 3.05
C SER A 83 2.48 -4.01 3.60
N LEU A 84 2.86 -3.33 4.68
CA LEU A 84 2.09 -2.21 5.19
C LEU A 84 2.33 -0.97 4.32
N PRO A 85 1.31 -0.11 4.13
CA PRO A 85 1.48 1.14 3.41
C PRO A 85 2.63 1.98 3.97
N LYS A 86 3.40 2.59 3.07
CA LYS A 86 4.42 3.61 3.37
C LYS A 86 5.64 3.11 4.18
N SER A 87 6.32 2.07 3.72
CA SER A 87 7.68 1.70 4.17
C SER A 87 8.80 2.64 3.68
N GLY A 88 8.60 3.97 3.79
CA GLY A 88 9.72 4.88 4.14
C GLY A 88 10.23 5.95 3.16
N THR A 89 9.86 6.01 1.87
CA THR A 89 10.54 6.95 0.94
C THR A 89 9.99 8.38 0.91
N THR A 90 8.67 8.58 1.07
CA THR A 90 8.07 9.92 1.03
C THR A 90 8.36 10.75 2.29
N TRP A 91 8.36 10.10 3.46
CA TRP A 91 8.49 10.78 4.75
C TRP A 91 9.90 11.32 4.97
N LEU A 92 10.92 10.54 4.59
CA LEU A 92 12.31 10.97 4.67
C LEU A 92 12.59 12.15 3.71
N LYS A 93 12.06 12.11 2.48
CA LYS A 93 12.16 13.23 1.52
C LYS A 93 11.50 14.50 2.05
N ALA A 94 10.31 14.39 2.66
CA ALA A 94 9.59 15.53 3.22
C ALA A 94 10.32 16.12 4.45
N LEU A 95 10.82 15.28 5.36
CA LEU A 95 11.59 15.72 6.52
C LEU A 95 12.91 16.39 6.12
N THR A 96 13.65 15.80 5.19
CA THR A 96 14.89 16.41 4.66
C THR A 96 14.60 17.75 3.99
N PHE A 97 13.56 17.84 3.15
CA PHE A 97 13.17 19.09 2.50
C PHE A 97 12.76 20.17 3.52
N ALA A 98 11.91 19.83 4.49
CA ALA A 98 11.48 20.74 5.54
C ALA A 98 12.65 21.24 6.40
N ILE A 99 13.58 20.36 6.76
CA ILE A 99 14.81 20.74 7.47
C ILE A 99 15.65 21.69 6.60
N LEU A 100 15.91 21.36 5.34
CA LEU A 100 16.79 22.14 4.47
C LEU A 100 16.23 23.52 4.10
N THR A 101 14.91 23.69 4.07
CA THR A 101 14.27 24.92 3.56
C THR A 101 13.68 25.82 4.65
N ARG A 102 13.76 25.42 5.92
CA ARG A 102 13.17 26.10 7.10
C ARG A 102 13.54 27.57 7.29
N SER A 103 14.66 28.02 6.74
CA SER A 103 15.16 29.40 6.83
C SER A 103 14.77 30.28 5.64
N SER A 104 14.38 29.67 4.51
CA SER A 104 14.09 30.37 3.26
C SER A 104 12.60 30.57 3.04
N PHE A 105 11.78 29.68 3.60
CA PHE A 105 10.34 29.83 3.67
C PHE A 105 9.97 29.82 5.15
N GLY A 106 9.53 30.96 5.67
CA GLY A 106 8.85 30.95 6.97
C GLY A 106 7.73 29.92 6.86
N VAL A 107 7.66 28.98 7.81
CA VAL A 107 6.65 27.91 7.82
C VAL A 107 5.28 28.58 8.00
N GLN A 108 4.69 29.03 6.91
CA GLN A 108 3.32 29.49 6.83
C GLN A 108 2.48 28.22 6.70
N THR A 109 1.88 27.79 7.80
CA THR A 109 0.84 26.76 7.77
C THR A 109 -0.39 27.40 7.12
N SER A 110 -0.51 27.36 5.79
CA SER A 110 -1.82 27.50 5.17
C SER A 110 -2.62 26.27 5.59
N THR A 111 -3.56 26.47 6.53
CA THR A 111 -4.42 25.43 7.08
C THR A 111 -5.37 24.90 6.01
N MET A 112 -4.97 23.84 5.31
CA MET A 112 -5.87 22.69 5.20
C MET A 112 -5.82 22.03 6.58
N GLU A 113 -6.95 21.92 7.29
CA GLU A 113 -7.02 21.23 8.58
C GLU A 113 -6.66 19.76 8.39
N GLY A 114 -5.38 19.45 8.43
CA GLY A 114 -4.82 18.10 8.47
C GLY A 114 -4.32 17.79 9.88
N LEU A 115 -4.24 16.51 10.22
CA LEU A 115 -3.63 16.02 11.46
C LEU A 115 -2.29 16.66 11.74
N ASP A 116 -2.11 17.18 12.95
CA ASP A 116 -0.77 17.46 13.46
C ASP A 116 0.03 16.16 13.59
N LEU A 117 1.34 16.25 13.43
CA LEU A 117 2.23 15.08 13.47
C LEU A 117 2.16 14.38 14.84
N LYS A 118 2.06 15.15 15.94
CA LYS A 118 1.98 14.57 17.28
C LYS A 118 0.69 13.77 17.44
N GLU A 119 -0.42 14.31 16.97
CA GLU A 119 -1.72 13.63 17.01
C GLU A 119 -1.71 12.37 16.12
N ALA A 120 -1.14 12.45 14.92
CA ALA A 120 -0.97 11.29 14.05
C ALA A 120 -0.10 10.20 14.70
N PHE A 121 0.97 10.59 15.38
CA PHE A 121 1.84 9.67 16.12
C PHE A 121 1.12 9.02 17.30
N GLU A 122 0.36 9.78 18.09
CA GLU A 122 -0.43 9.25 19.20
C GLU A 122 -1.47 8.25 18.71
N LEU A 123 -2.21 8.59 17.64
CA LEU A 123 -3.17 7.68 17.03
C LEU A 123 -2.50 6.41 16.48
N PHE A 124 -1.32 6.54 15.88
CA PHE A 124 -0.52 5.38 15.45
C PHE A 124 -0.13 4.49 16.64
N CYS A 125 0.34 5.08 17.74
CA CYS A 125 0.69 4.36 18.97
C CYS A 125 -0.52 3.68 19.63
N GLU A 126 -1.68 4.32 19.59
CA GLU A 126 -2.96 3.75 20.02
C GLU A 126 -3.50 2.67 19.06
N GLY A 127 -2.86 2.49 17.89
CA GLY A 127 -3.25 1.51 16.87
C GLY A 127 -4.41 1.96 15.97
N VAL A 128 -4.87 3.20 16.09
CA VAL A 128 -5.95 3.80 15.30
C VAL A 128 -5.35 4.49 14.07
N SER A 129 -4.77 3.71 13.17
CA SER A 129 -4.16 4.16 11.90
C SER A 129 -4.62 3.30 10.74
N ILE A 130 -4.39 3.70 9.49
CA ILE A 130 -4.74 2.87 8.32
C ILE A 130 -4.00 1.53 8.41
N ALA A 131 -4.76 0.42 8.36
CA ALA A 131 -4.30 -0.95 8.62
C ALA A 131 -3.67 -1.14 10.02
N GLY A 132 -3.97 -0.26 10.98
CA GLY A 132 -3.56 -0.39 12.37
C GLY A 132 -4.43 -1.40 13.13
N PRO A 133 -3.93 -2.00 14.22
CA PRO A 133 -2.65 -1.70 14.87
C PRO A 133 -1.43 -2.27 14.13
N TYR A 134 -0.38 -1.47 13.97
CA TYR A 134 0.84 -1.83 13.24
C TYR A 134 1.48 -3.12 13.77
N TRP A 135 1.64 -3.21 15.09
CA TRP A 135 2.29 -4.35 15.74
C TRP A 135 1.52 -5.66 15.50
N ASN A 136 0.19 -5.61 15.48
CA ASN A 136 -0.63 -6.80 15.24
C ASN A 136 -0.44 -7.32 13.82
N ASN A 137 -0.39 -6.42 12.83
CA ASN A 137 -0.08 -6.78 11.45
C ASN A 137 1.29 -7.45 11.34
N VAL A 138 2.34 -6.80 11.84
CA VAL A 138 3.71 -7.33 11.78
C VAL A 138 3.84 -8.68 12.50
N LEU A 139 3.28 -8.79 13.71
CA LEU A 139 3.36 -10.01 14.51
C LEU A 139 2.60 -11.18 13.88
N GLY A 140 1.49 -10.91 13.17
CA GLY A 140 0.74 -11.94 12.46
C GLY A 140 1.61 -12.63 11.41
N TYR A 141 2.22 -11.85 10.50
CA TYR A 141 3.11 -12.40 9.47
C TYR A 141 4.40 -12.98 10.04
N TRP A 142 4.95 -12.39 11.10
CA TRP A 142 6.13 -12.95 11.77
C TRP A 142 5.84 -14.34 12.33
N ARG A 143 4.72 -14.52 13.04
CA ARG A 143 4.32 -15.83 13.58
C ARG A 143 4.07 -16.84 12.46
N ALA A 144 3.35 -16.44 11.41
CA ALA A 144 3.11 -17.30 10.25
C ALA A 144 4.44 -17.78 9.62
N SER A 145 5.46 -16.92 9.54
CA SER A 145 6.78 -17.30 9.03
C SER A 145 7.54 -18.30 9.91
N LEU A 146 7.26 -18.32 11.21
CA LEU A 146 7.83 -19.31 12.13
C LEU A 146 7.06 -20.63 12.10
N GLU A 147 5.74 -20.57 11.89
CA GLU A 147 4.86 -21.74 11.84
C GLU A 147 4.95 -22.49 10.50
N SER A 148 5.17 -21.79 9.39
CA SER A 148 5.22 -22.36 8.04
C SER A 148 6.24 -21.62 7.17
N PRO A 149 7.55 -21.79 7.42
CA PRO A 149 8.61 -21.11 6.67
C PRO A 149 8.62 -21.44 5.17
N GLU A 150 8.06 -22.59 4.78
CA GLU A 150 7.86 -23.00 3.39
C GLU A 150 6.71 -22.29 2.69
N ARG A 151 5.82 -21.62 3.43
CA ARG A 151 4.68 -20.86 2.91
C ARG A 151 4.79 -19.36 3.15
N THR A 152 5.65 -18.93 4.06
CA THR A 152 5.76 -17.52 4.44
C THR A 152 7.20 -17.15 4.72
N VAL A 153 7.75 -16.27 3.89
CA VAL A 153 9.04 -15.62 4.13
C VAL A 153 8.83 -14.23 4.69
N PHE A 154 9.37 -13.99 5.89
CA PHE A 154 9.37 -12.68 6.52
C PHE A 154 10.70 -11.97 6.26
N ILE A 155 10.63 -10.74 5.74
CA ILE A 155 11.80 -9.93 5.38
C ILE A 155 11.66 -8.57 6.06
N LYS A 156 12.70 -8.14 6.78
CA LYS A 156 12.81 -6.76 7.27
C LYS A 156 13.47 -5.91 6.20
N TYR A 157 12.99 -4.68 6.06
CA TYR A 157 13.52 -3.76 5.05
C TYR A 157 15.00 -3.45 5.26
N GLU A 158 15.41 -3.28 6.51
CA GLU A 158 16.80 -3.01 6.88
C GLU A 158 17.71 -4.19 6.54
N ASP A 159 17.27 -5.42 6.84
CA ASP A 159 18.04 -6.62 6.53
C ASP A 159 18.14 -6.83 5.01
N LEU A 160 17.03 -6.62 4.27
CA LEU A 160 17.02 -6.64 2.81
C LEU A 160 18.00 -5.63 2.21
N LYS A 161 18.09 -4.43 2.79
CA LYS A 161 19.01 -3.38 2.31
C LYS A 161 20.48 -3.71 2.61
N ASN A 162 20.75 -4.33 3.76
CA ASN A 162 22.11 -4.64 4.20
C ASN A 162 22.65 -5.92 3.52
N GLU A 163 21.79 -6.89 3.27
CA GLU A 163 22.13 -8.23 2.76
C GLU A 163 21.36 -8.56 1.48
N THR A 164 21.29 -7.61 0.53
CA THR A 164 20.43 -7.70 -0.66
C THR A 164 20.61 -8.98 -1.46
N ILE A 165 21.86 -9.39 -1.72
CA ILE A 165 22.16 -10.62 -2.49
C ILE A 165 21.56 -11.85 -1.79
N TYR A 166 21.73 -11.96 -0.46
CA TYR A 166 21.19 -13.08 0.31
C TYR A 166 19.67 -13.12 0.20
N TYR A 167 18.98 -11.99 0.41
CA TYR A 167 17.52 -11.96 0.36
C TYR A 167 16.95 -12.17 -1.04
N VAL A 168 17.60 -11.68 -2.11
CA VAL A 168 17.19 -11.96 -3.49
C VAL A 168 17.28 -13.46 -3.78
N LYS A 169 18.37 -14.12 -3.38
CA LYS A 169 18.52 -15.57 -3.53
C LYS A 169 17.51 -16.35 -2.67
N LYS A 170 17.27 -15.91 -1.43
CA LYS A 170 16.27 -16.51 -0.54
C LYS A 170 14.85 -16.40 -1.10
N MET A 171 14.50 -15.26 -1.71
CA MET A 171 13.22 -15.07 -2.37
C MET A 171 13.09 -15.98 -3.60
N ALA A 172 14.13 -16.05 -4.43
CA ALA A 172 14.18 -16.94 -5.58
C ALA A 172 13.98 -18.41 -5.17
N GLU A 173 14.67 -18.86 -4.12
CA GLU A 173 14.50 -20.21 -3.56
C GLU A 173 13.07 -20.44 -3.06
N PHE A 174 12.50 -19.49 -2.32
CA PHE A 174 11.12 -19.59 -1.83
C PHE A 174 10.07 -19.70 -2.95
N MET A 175 10.31 -19.07 -4.09
CA MET A 175 9.42 -19.13 -5.26
C MET A 175 9.67 -20.35 -6.16
N ASP A 176 10.59 -21.25 -5.79
CA ASP A 176 11.04 -22.39 -6.62
C ASP A 176 11.74 -21.95 -7.93
N TYR A 177 12.41 -20.80 -7.90
CA TYR A 177 13.21 -20.23 -8.99
C TYR A 177 14.66 -19.98 -8.55
N SER A 178 15.24 -20.91 -7.79
CA SER A 178 16.63 -20.84 -7.34
C SER A 178 17.60 -20.59 -8.49
N PHE A 179 18.55 -19.66 -8.28
CA PHE A 179 19.61 -19.39 -9.25
C PHE A 179 20.52 -20.61 -9.40
N SER A 180 20.88 -20.92 -10.64
CA SER A 180 21.90 -21.90 -10.96
C SER A 180 23.31 -21.35 -10.69
N LEU A 181 24.29 -22.25 -10.54
CA LEU A 181 25.69 -21.86 -10.37
C LEU A 181 26.20 -21.02 -11.56
N GLU A 182 25.74 -21.33 -12.77
CA GLU A 182 26.10 -20.58 -13.98
C GLU A 182 25.55 -19.14 -13.93
N GLU A 183 24.30 -18.96 -13.52
CA GLU A 183 23.70 -17.63 -13.36
C GLU A 183 24.41 -16.79 -12.29
N GLU A 184 24.79 -17.42 -11.18
CA GLU A 184 25.58 -16.74 -10.14
C GLU A 184 26.97 -16.34 -10.64
N VAL A 185 27.68 -17.24 -11.32
CA VAL A 185 29.00 -16.94 -11.91
C VAL A 185 28.92 -15.85 -12.98
N ASN A 186 27.82 -15.82 -13.73
CA ASN A 186 27.58 -14.83 -14.79
C ASN A 186 27.04 -13.49 -14.24
N GLY A 187 26.87 -13.33 -12.91
CA GLY A 187 26.45 -12.07 -12.29
C GLY A 187 24.98 -11.71 -12.53
N VAL A 188 24.10 -12.70 -12.71
CA VAL A 188 22.67 -12.48 -12.94
C VAL A 188 22.00 -11.86 -11.70
N VAL A 189 22.39 -12.29 -10.50
CA VAL A 189 21.84 -11.76 -9.23
C VAL A 189 22.15 -10.27 -9.10
N GLU A 190 23.39 -9.87 -9.34
CA GLU A 190 23.83 -8.48 -9.33
C GLU A 190 23.13 -7.65 -10.40
N SER A 191 22.89 -8.23 -11.57
CA SER A 191 22.16 -7.58 -12.67
C SER A 191 20.71 -7.26 -12.28
N ILE A 192 20.02 -8.20 -11.61
CA ILE A 192 18.66 -7.99 -11.08
C ILE A 192 18.66 -6.91 -9.99
N ILE A 193 19.61 -6.98 -9.05
CA ILE A 193 19.73 -5.98 -7.97
C ILE A 193 19.95 -4.58 -8.55
N ASN A 194 20.83 -4.46 -9.55
CA ASN A 194 21.09 -3.19 -10.20
C ASN A 194 19.83 -2.67 -10.91
N LEU A 195 19.14 -3.52 -11.68
CA LEU A 195 17.90 -3.15 -12.38
C LEU A 195 16.82 -2.64 -11.42
N CYS A 196 16.68 -3.26 -10.25
CA CYS A 196 15.69 -2.91 -9.24
C CYS A 196 16.18 -1.84 -8.23
N SER A 197 17.33 -1.21 -8.47
CA SER A 197 17.89 -0.22 -7.56
C SER A 197 17.06 1.07 -7.55
N PHE A 198 17.16 1.84 -6.46
CA PHE A 198 16.50 3.13 -6.37
C PHE A 198 16.90 4.07 -7.52
N GLU A 199 18.16 4.05 -7.94
CA GLU A 199 18.68 4.92 -9.01
C GLU A 199 18.05 4.63 -10.37
N ASN A 200 17.68 3.37 -10.63
CA ASN A 200 17.07 2.95 -11.90
C ASN A 200 15.53 3.00 -11.89
N LEU A 201 14.91 3.05 -10.71
CA LEU A 201 13.45 3.07 -10.54
C LEU A 201 12.87 4.44 -10.13
N SER A 202 13.70 5.47 -9.93
CA SER A 202 13.28 6.80 -9.42
C SER A 202 13.47 7.94 -10.40
#